data_AF-A0A5P2DWJ9-F1
#
_entry.id   AF-A0A5P2DWJ9-F1
#
_cell.length_a   1.000
_cell.length_b   1.000
_cell.length_c   1.000
_cell.angle_alpha   90.00
_cell.angle_beta   90.00
_cell.angle_gamma   90.00
#
_symmetry.space_group_name_H-M   'P 1'
#
loop_
_entity.id
_entity.type
_entity.pdbx_description
1 polymer ?
#
loop_
_entity_poly.entity_id
_entity_poly.type
_entity_poly.pdbx_seq_one_letter_code
_entity_poly.pdbx_strand_id
1 'polypeptide(L)'
;MPDRPSPLMAATGVVLDTHGRVLVLATPGRTDPELPGGAVRHTETPEEGLARALRDGLRLDRPAGRLLAVDSRPPDPVGAPDRSVIVHLHLVGPLPPPEAEAVSLTAATTTEARWLPPEAACALLPARTASRLRAALAALHTGSFAHLVDGVPQAGSPAGLDPARRVALEHSGTLDPASHRASRPKAVTAASVLFTGPDGRILLVQPAYGRSDRWNLPGGGIDSDLGEIPRAAARREVHEELGLDLAPGRLLAVNWAHKPGRPARIRFLYDGGVLDAPTLARIRLDRTELLQWRTVTSAELPGLVKPALRRQITACLAARAAGTGPLELHAGRP
;
A
#
# COMPACT_ATOMS: atom_id res chain seq x y z
N MET A 1 15.36 29.49 30.61
CA MET A 1 15.11 29.97 29.23
C MET A 1 13.67 30.47 29.18
N PRO A 2 13.38 31.61 28.54
CA PRO A 2 12.00 32.03 28.29
C PRO A 2 11.30 30.97 27.41
N ASP A 3 10.03 30.72 27.68
CA ASP A 3 9.17 29.79 26.95
C ASP A 3 9.12 30.22 25.48
N ARG A 4 9.79 29.49 24.59
CA ARG A 4 9.78 29.81 23.16
C ARG A 4 8.43 29.37 22.62
N PRO A 5 7.60 30.28 22.07
CA PRO A 5 6.28 29.92 21.56
C PRO A 5 6.44 28.85 20.49
N SER A 6 6.01 27.64 20.82
CA SER A 6 6.09 26.47 19.94
C SER A 6 4.68 25.96 19.66
N PRO A 7 4.42 25.43 18.45
CA PRO A 7 3.16 24.77 18.18
C PRO A 7 2.94 23.61 19.17
N LEU A 8 1.68 23.38 19.55
CA LEU A 8 1.31 22.19 20.30
C LEU A 8 1.39 20.97 19.37
N MET A 9 1.94 19.86 19.85
CA MET A 9 1.97 18.61 19.11
C MET A 9 0.86 17.66 19.60
N ALA A 10 0.21 16.97 18.67
CA ALA A 10 -0.68 15.87 18.97
C ALA A 10 -0.42 14.69 18.01
N ALA A 11 -0.70 13.48 18.47
CA ALA A 11 -0.59 12.28 17.67
C ALA A 11 -1.88 11.46 17.76
N THR A 12 -2.35 10.98 16.60
CA THR A 12 -3.58 10.23 16.42
C THR A 12 -3.29 8.91 15.73
N GLY A 13 -3.83 7.83 16.26
CA GLY A 13 -3.77 6.50 15.68
C GLY A 13 -4.94 6.24 14.75
N VAL A 14 -4.65 5.93 13.48
CA VAL A 14 -5.59 5.24 12.58
C VAL A 14 -5.47 3.75 12.90
N VAL A 15 -6.21 3.31 13.91
CA VAL A 15 -6.19 1.92 14.39
C VAL A 15 -7.12 1.08 13.51
N LEU A 16 -6.56 0.07 12.84
CA LEU A 16 -7.28 -0.82 11.93
C LEU A 16 -7.33 -2.26 12.47
N ASP A 17 -8.38 -3.00 12.17
CA ASP A 17 -8.41 -4.46 12.30
C ASP A 17 -8.07 -5.16 10.97
N THR A 18 -7.99 -6.49 10.97
CA THR A 18 -7.72 -7.28 9.74
C THR A 18 -8.81 -7.19 8.67
N HIS A 19 -10.00 -6.68 9.02
CA HIS A 19 -11.11 -6.43 8.08
C HIS A 19 -11.09 -5.00 7.52
N GLY A 20 -10.15 -4.15 7.95
CA GLY A 20 -10.04 -2.76 7.54
C GLY A 20 -11.04 -1.83 8.23
N ARG A 21 -11.67 -2.25 9.33
CA ARG A 21 -12.49 -1.39 10.17
C ARG A 21 -11.60 -0.49 11.02
N VAL A 22 -12.06 0.74 11.27
CA VAL A 22 -11.39 1.77 12.06
C VAL A 22 -11.97 1.77 13.47
N LEU A 23 -11.09 1.87 14.47
CA LEU A 23 -11.51 2.10 15.86
C LEU A 23 -11.91 3.56 16.06
N VAL A 24 -13.14 3.79 16.51
CA VAL A 24 -13.66 5.10 16.91
C VAL A 24 -14.04 5.06 18.37
N LEU A 25 -13.68 6.10 19.12
CA LEU A 25 -14.01 6.28 20.53
C LEU A 25 -15.19 7.25 20.63
N ALA A 26 -16.27 6.85 21.29
CA ALA A 26 -17.45 7.68 21.47
C ALA A 26 -17.77 7.80 22.96
N THR A 27 -17.72 9.00 23.53
CA THR A 27 -18.06 9.25 24.94
C THR A 27 -19.46 9.85 25.06
N PRO A 28 -20.43 9.14 25.66
CA PRO A 28 -21.73 9.71 26.04
C PRO A 28 -21.55 10.97 26.91
N GLY A 29 -22.03 12.12 26.41
CA GLY A 29 -21.95 13.41 27.09
C GLY A 29 -20.77 14.31 26.68
N ARG A 30 -19.79 13.81 25.90
CA ARG A 30 -18.93 14.68 25.08
C ARG A 30 -19.60 14.89 23.73
N THR A 31 -19.42 16.07 23.17
CA THR A 31 -20.13 16.52 21.97
C THR A 31 -19.79 15.71 20.73
N ASP A 32 -18.59 15.11 20.64
CA ASP A 32 -18.10 14.52 19.40
C ASP A 32 -17.26 13.24 19.61
N PRO A 33 -17.46 12.20 18.77
CA PRO A 33 -16.61 11.01 18.72
C PRO A 33 -15.22 11.33 18.15
N GLU A 34 -14.22 10.56 18.54
CA GLU A 34 -12.81 10.82 18.23
C GLU A 34 -12.04 9.56 17.80
N LEU A 35 -10.88 9.77 17.19
CA LEU A 35 -9.92 8.71 16.93
C LEU A 35 -8.96 8.59 18.11
N PRO A 36 -8.44 7.38 18.43
CA PRO A 36 -7.46 7.19 19.50
C PRO A 36 -6.24 8.09 19.35
N GLY A 37 -5.77 8.71 20.43
CA GLY A 37 -4.60 9.57 20.41
C GLY A 37 -4.60 10.58 21.54
N GLY A 38 -3.68 11.55 21.46
CA GLY A 38 -3.57 12.59 22.48
C GLY A 38 -2.47 13.61 22.21
N ALA A 39 -2.32 14.53 23.16
CA ALA A 39 -1.23 15.50 23.14
C ALA A 39 0.13 14.81 23.31
N VAL A 40 1.12 15.35 22.62
CA VAL A 40 2.52 14.94 22.67
C VAL A 40 3.25 15.89 23.61
N ARG A 41 3.92 15.35 24.62
CA ARG A 41 4.70 16.07 25.63
C ARG A 41 6.00 16.59 25.00
N HIS A 42 6.60 17.60 25.61
CA HIS A 42 7.87 18.18 25.14
C HIS A 42 9.09 17.23 25.28
N THR A 43 8.94 16.09 25.97
CA THR A 43 9.98 15.09 26.21
C THR A 43 9.82 13.84 25.37
N GLU A 44 8.83 13.77 24.48
CA GLU A 44 8.50 12.56 23.72
C GLU A 44 8.34 12.90 22.22
N THR A 45 8.62 11.92 21.37
CA THR A 45 8.29 12.00 19.94
C THR A 45 6.77 11.81 19.73
N PRO A 46 6.21 12.20 18.56
CA PRO A 46 4.82 11.87 18.24
C PRO A 46 4.49 10.38 18.34
N GLU A 47 5.43 9.52 17.95
CA GLU A 47 5.31 8.06 18.03
C GLU A 47 5.21 7.57 19.48
N GLU A 48 6.08 8.08 20.35
CA GLU A 48 6.09 7.76 21.79
C GLU A 48 4.83 8.27 22.48
N GLY A 49 4.41 9.50 22.17
CA GLY A 49 3.19 10.09 22.70
C GLY A 49 1.93 9.33 22.28
N LEU A 50 1.87 8.86 21.03
CA LEU A 50 0.78 7.98 20.58
C LEU A 50 0.82 6.63 21.29
N ALA A 51 1.97 5.96 21.34
CA ALA A 51 2.08 4.66 22.01
C ALA A 51 1.68 4.74 23.48
N ARG A 52 2.06 5.82 24.18
CA ARG A 52 1.60 6.14 25.53
C ARG A 52 0.08 6.33 25.57
N ALA A 53 -0.50 7.17 24.71
CA ALA A 53 -1.95 7.40 24.69
C ALA A 53 -2.75 6.12 24.44
N LEU A 54 -2.25 5.21 23.59
CA LEU A 54 -2.87 3.91 23.32
C LEU A 54 -2.79 2.95 24.53
N ARG A 55 -1.64 2.87 25.20
CA ARG A 55 -1.51 2.09 26.44
C ARG A 55 -2.42 2.64 27.54
N ASP A 56 -2.30 3.94 27.80
CA ASP A 56 -2.96 4.62 28.91
C ASP A 56 -4.48 4.67 28.71
N GLY A 57 -4.96 4.79 27.46
CA GLY A 57 -6.38 4.92 27.14
C GLY A 57 -7.08 3.62 26.75
N LEU A 58 -6.37 2.69 26.09
CA LEU A 58 -6.98 1.52 25.42
C LEU A 58 -6.36 0.17 25.80
N ARG A 59 -5.42 0.14 26.76
CA ARG A 59 -4.63 -1.07 27.09
C ARG A 59 -3.96 -1.68 25.85
N LEU A 60 -3.69 -0.87 24.84
CA LEU A 60 -3.12 -1.33 23.58
C LEU A 60 -1.62 -0.98 23.54
N ASP A 61 -0.78 -1.98 23.78
CA ASP A 61 0.67 -1.85 23.70
C ASP A 61 1.17 -2.09 22.27
N ARG A 62 0.96 -1.09 21.41
CA ARG A 62 1.43 -1.11 20.01
C ARG A 62 2.24 0.14 19.70
N PRO A 63 3.38 0.02 19.00
CA PRO A 63 4.10 1.19 18.53
C PRO A 63 3.28 1.92 17.46
N ALA A 64 3.47 3.24 17.37
CA ALA A 64 3.02 4.01 16.23
C ALA A 64 3.71 3.48 14.96
N GLY A 65 2.92 3.09 13.96
CA GLY A 65 3.44 2.68 12.66
C GLY A 65 3.69 3.87 11.74
N ARG A 66 3.60 3.59 10.44
CA ARG A 66 3.82 4.56 9.36
C ARG A 66 3.03 5.86 9.58
N LEU A 67 3.72 7.01 9.49
CA LEU A 67 3.09 8.32 9.41
C LEU A 67 2.30 8.45 8.10
N LEU A 68 0.99 8.68 8.21
CA LEU A 68 0.06 8.74 7.08
C LEU A 68 -0.27 10.18 6.68
N ALA A 69 -0.44 11.05 7.66
CA ALA A 69 -0.80 12.43 7.41
C ALA A 69 -0.28 13.38 8.50
N VAL A 70 -0.06 14.63 8.12
CA VAL A 70 0.15 15.75 9.05
C VAL A 70 -0.89 16.82 8.75
N ASP A 71 -1.57 17.28 9.79
CA ASP A 71 -2.49 18.41 9.73
C ASP A 71 -2.00 19.56 10.61
N SER A 72 -1.74 20.71 9.99
CA SER A 72 -1.37 21.93 10.70
C SER A 72 -2.60 22.78 10.94
N ARG A 73 -2.90 23.03 12.22
CA ARG A 73 -4.02 23.86 12.67
C ARG A 73 -3.51 25.25 13.03
N PRO A 74 -4.09 26.33 12.49
CA PRO A 74 -3.84 27.66 13.02
C PRO A 74 -4.38 27.78 14.46
N PRO A 75 -3.88 28.74 15.26
CA PRO A 75 -4.50 29.07 16.54
C PRO A 75 -5.96 29.45 16.34
N ASP A 76 -6.81 29.09 17.29
CA ASP A 76 -8.19 29.55 17.31
C ASP A 76 -8.24 30.92 18.01
N PRO A 77 -8.58 32.02 17.32
CA PRO A 77 -8.58 33.36 17.92
C PRO A 77 -9.71 33.59 18.93
N VAL A 78 -10.72 32.71 18.98
CA VAL A 78 -11.91 32.85 19.85
C VAL A 78 -12.02 31.67 20.84
N GLY A 79 -11.42 30.53 20.51
CA GLY A 79 -11.44 29.30 21.31
C GLY A 79 -10.06 28.84 21.79
N ALA A 80 -9.93 27.54 22.04
CA ALA A 80 -8.67 26.90 22.42
C ALA A 80 -8.24 25.88 21.35
N PRO A 81 -6.93 25.74 21.07
CA PRO A 81 -5.82 26.45 21.69
C PRO A 81 -5.49 27.79 21.01
N ASP A 82 -4.96 28.70 21.81
CA ASP A 82 -4.37 30.00 21.44
C ASP A 82 -3.08 29.88 20.60
N ARG A 83 -2.66 28.63 20.34
CA ARG A 83 -1.46 28.27 19.59
C ARG A 83 -1.81 27.35 18.45
N SER A 84 -1.01 27.39 17.39
CA SER A 84 -1.10 26.41 16.32
C SER A 84 -0.88 24.99 16.86
N VAL A 85 -1.55 24.00 16.27
CA VAL A 85 -1.40 22.58 16.61
C VAL A 85 -0.94 21.82 15.39
N ILE A 86 0.09 20.99 15.51
CA ILE A 86 0.42 20.01 14.45
C ILE A 86 -0.04 18.65 14.92
N VAL A 87 -0.84 17.99 14.10
CA VAL A 87 -1.40 16.67 14.39
C VAL A 87 -0.77 15.65 13.45
N HIS A 88 -0.06 14.68 14.02
CA HIS A 88 0.47 13.53 13.30
C HIS A 88 -0.55 12.39 13.30
N LEU A 89 -0.84 11.81 12.15
CA LEU A 89 -1.69 10.64 12.02
C LEU A 89 -0.86 9.43 11.64
N HIS A 90 -0.78 8.43 12.52
CA HIS A 90 -0.01 7.21 12.30
C HIS A 90 -0.92 6.00 12.11
N LEU A 91 -0.49 5.06 11.26
CA LEU A 91 -1.11 3.74 11.18
C LEU A 91 -0.83 2.97 12.47
N VAL A 92 -1.87 2.31 13.00
CA VAL A 92 -1.72 1.32 14.09
C VAL A 92 -2.46 0.06 13.67
N GLY A 93 -1.75 -1.07 13.57
CA GLY A 93 -2.30 -2.33 13.07
C GLY A 93 -1.97 -2.63 11.59
N PRO A 94 -2.70 -3.55 10.93
CA PRO A 94 -3.97 -4.12 11.37
C PRO A 94 -3.83 -5.05 12.59
N LEU A 95 -4.75 -4.91 13.55
CA LEU A 95 -4.81 -5.76 14.73
C LEU A 95 -5.47 -7.10 14.37
N PRO A 96 -4.87 -8.24 14.73
CA PRO A 96 -5.52 -9.54 14.60
C PRO A 96 -6.75 -9.62 15.53
N PRO A 97 -7.73 -10.51 15.27
CA PRO A 97 -8.98 -10.56 16.04
C PRO A 97 -8.80 -10.62 17.57
N PRO A 98 -7.91 -11.45 18.14
CA PRO A 98 -7.73 -11.51 19.60
C PRO A 98 -7.29 -10.17 20.20
N GLU A 99 -6.45 -9.41 19.49
CA GLU A 99 -6.02 -8.09 19.94
C GLU A 99 -7.10 -7.04 19.76
N ALA A 100 -7.85 -7.09 18.64
CA ALA A 100 -8.94 -6.17 18.37
C ALA A 100 -10.09 -6.31 19.40
N GLU A 101 -10.34 -7.53 19.88
CA GLU A 101 -11.30 -7.84 20.94
C GLU A 101 -10.79 -7.46 22.34
N ALA A 102 -9.47 -7.51 22.56
CA ALA A 102 -8.85 -7.15 23.83
C ALA A 102 -8.75 -5.62 24.05
N VAL A 103 -8.94 -4.81 23.00
CA VAL A 103 -8.99 -3.34 23.11
C VAL A 103 -10.11 -2.96 24.10
N SER A 104 -9.70 -2.36 25.21
CA SER A 104 -10.61 -2.02 26.30
C SER A 104 -10.16 -0.71 26.94
N LEU A 105 -11.13 0.13 27.31
CA LEU A 105 -10.85 1.42 27.91
C LEU A 105 -10.38 1.25 29.36
N THR A 106 -9.39 2.01 29.77
CA THR A 106 -8.71 1.85 31.07
C THR A 106 -9.47 2.40 32.29
N ALA A 107 -10.47 3.27 32.10
CA ALA A 107 -11.20 3.93 33.20
C ALA A 107 -12.71 4.09 32.94
N ALA A 108 -13.47 4.26 34.02
CA ALA A 108 -14.93 4.40 34.14
C ALA A 108 -15.53 5.67 33.50
N THR A 109 -15.09 6.00 32.30
CA THR A 109 -15.81 6.91 31.42
C THR A 109 -16.82 6.09 30.63
N THR A 110 -17.98 6.64 30.34
CA THR A 110 -19.02 6.02 29.48
C THR A 110 -18.55 5.78 28.04
N THR A 111 -17.29 6.08 27.73
CA THR A 111 -16.68 5.93 26.41
C THR A 111 -16.83 4.50 25.89
N GLU A 112 -17.23 4.37 24.63
CA GLU A 112 -17.36 3.12 23.93
C GLU A 112 -16.34 3.06 22.78
N ALA A 113 -15.69 1.90 22.66
CA ALA A 113 -14.84 1.55 21.53
C ALA A 113 -15.71 0.90 20.44
N ARG A 114 -15.75 1.49 19.24
CA ARG A 114 -16.54 0.99 18.10
C ARG A 114 -15.66 0.71 16.90
N TRP A 115 -15.72 -0.52 16.38
CA TRP A 115 -15.07 -0.91 15.13
C TRP A 115 -16.01 -0.67 13.95
N LEU A 116 -15.73 0.35 13.16
CA LEU A 116 -16.61 0.80 12.08
C LEU A 116 -15.94 0.68 10.70
N PRO A 117 -16.67 0.34 9.63
CA PRO A 117 -16.17 0.55 8.27
C PRO A 117 -15.73 2.01 8.07
N PRO A 118 -14.72 2.29 7.24
CA PRO A 118 -14.19 3.64 7.06
C PRO A 118 -15.22 4.73 6.75
N GLU A 119 -16.21 4.41 5.91
CA GLU A 119 -17.27 5.35 5.54
C GLU A 119 -18.17 5.69 6.73
N ALA A 120 -18.56 4.69 7.53
CA ALA A 120 -19.35 4.89 8.73
C ALA A 120 -18.56 5.66 9.81
N ALA A 121 -17.27 5.39 9.96
CA ALA A 121 -16.39 6.16 10.84
C ALA A 121 -16.33 7.63 10.40
N CYS A 122 -16.14 7.90 9.10
CA CYS A 122 -16.10 9.27 8.58
C CYS A 122 -17.45 10.00 8.71
N ALA A 123 -18.58 9.29 8.61
CA ALA A 123 -19.91 9.87 8.80
C ALA A 123 -20.19 10.23 10.26
N LEU A 124 -19.59 9.49 11.20
CA LEU A 124 -19.76 9.69 12.63
C LEU A 124 -18.82 10.76 13.20
N LEU A 125 -17.58 10.84 12.70
CA LEU A 125 -16.57 11.76 13.19
C LEU A 125 -16.85 13.23 12.80
N PRO A 126 -16.40 14.21 13.59
CA PRO A 126 -16.43 15.62 13.21
C PRO A 126 -15.78 15.86 11.86
N ALA A 127 -16.32 16.81 11.09
CA ALA A 127 -15.92 17.05 9.70
C ALA A 127 -14.40 17.10 9.48
N ARG A 128 -13.68 17.74 10.39
CA ARG A 128 -12.21 17.85 10.36
C ARG A 128 -11.53 16.51 10.60
N THR A 129 -11.92 15.78 11.64
CA THR A 129 -11.37 14.46 11.97
C THR A 129 -11.69 13.44 10.88
N ALA A 130 -12.91 13.49 10.32
CA ALA A 130 -13.30 12.71 9.16
C ALA A 130 -12.44 13.04 7.91
N SER A 131 -12.10 14.31 7.68
CA SER A 131 -11.21 14.71 6.59
C SER A 131 -9.79 14.15 6.78
N ARG A 132 -9.24 14.26 8.00
CA ARG A 132 -7.95 13.66 8.34
C ARG A 132 -7.95 12.14 8.13
N LEU A 133 -9.01 11.45 8.57
CA LEU A 133 -9.16 10.01 8.39
C LEU A 133 -9.19 9.64 6.89
N ARG A 134 -10.00 10.34 6.08
CA ARG A 134 -10.05 10.12 4.62
C ARG A 134 -8.68 10.30 3.96
N ALA A 135 -7.97 11.37 4.33
CA ALA A 135 -6.64 11.65 3.80
C ALA A 135 -5.61 10.59 4.23
N ALA A 136 -5.61 10.20 5.50
CA ALA A 136 -4.73 9.16 6.03
C ALA A 136 -4.98 7.79 5.39
N LEU A 137 -6.25 7.40 5.20
CA LEU A 137 -6.60 6.17 4.50
C LEU A 137 -6.19 6.23 3.02
N ALA A 138 -6.37 7.36 2.34
CA ALA A 138 -5.87 7.53 0.98
C ALA A 138 -4.35 7.38 0.91
N ALA A 139 -3.61 7.97 1.85
CA ALA A 139 -2.15 7.86 1.98
C ALA A 139 -1.70 6.41 2.25
N LEU A 140 -2.43 5.68 3.10
CA LEU A 140 -2.21 4.26 3.34
C LEU A 140 -2.36 3.43 2.06
N HIS A 141 -3.47 3.62 1.34
CA HIS A 141 -3.81 2.84 0.15
C HIS A 141 -2.90 3.11 -1.05
N THR A 142 -2.42 4.34 -1.17
CA THR A 142 -1.54 4.75 -2.27
C THR A 142 -0.06 4.54 -1.98
N GLY A 143 0.30 4.18 -0.74
CA GLY A 143 1.71 4.17 -0.33
C GLY A 143 2.31 5.58 -0.26
N SER A 144 1.47 6.60 -0.11
CA SER A 144 1.84 8.02 -0.13
C SER A 144 1.67 8.67 1.24
N PHE A 145 1.74 10.00 1.30
CA PHE A 145 1.58 10.81 2.51
C PHE A 145 0.53 11.92 2.28
N ALA A 146 -0.17 12.39 3.31
CA ALA A 146 -1.10 13.50 3.16
C ALA A 146 -0.68 14.72 3.98
N HIS A 147 -0.67 15.89 3.33
CA HIS A 147 -0.47 17.17 3.99
C HIS A 147 -1.79 17.94 4.03
N LEU A 148 -2.20 18.34 5.23
CA LEU A 148 -3.41 19.10 5.48
C LEU A 148 -3.11 20.39 6.25
N VAL A 149 -3.94 21.40 6.03
CA VAL A 149 -4.05 22.59 6.86
C VAL A 149 -5.51 22.74 7.26
N ASP A 150 -5.77 22.81 8.55
CA ASP A 150 -7.12 22.90 9.12
C ASP A 150 -8.07 21.75 8.68
N GLY A 151 -7.51 20.56 8.44
CA GLY A 151 -8.24 19.42 7.88
C GLY A 151 -8.52 19.53 6.38
N VAL A 152 -7.95 20.52 5.69
CA VAL A 152 -8.07 20.68 4.25
C VAL A 152 -6.80 20.15 3.57
N PRO A 153 -6.88 19.12 2.71
CA PRO A 153 -5.74 18.64 1.93
C PRO A 153 -5.16 19.74 1.04
N GLN A 154 -3.84 19.89 1.07
CA GLN A 154 -3.14 20.97 0.38
C GLN A 154 -2.79 20.63 -1.07
N ALA A 155 -2.59 21.68 -1.87
CA ALA A 155 -1.96 21.57 -3.18
C ALA A 155 -0.58 20.88 -3.04
N GLY A 156 -0.28 19.95 -3.94
CA GLY A 156 0.94 19.11 -3.84
C GLY A 156 0.86 17.96 -2.84
N SER A 157 -0.23 17.83 -2.05
CA SER A 157 -0.47 16.63 -1.25
C SER A 157 -0.71 15.43 -2.16
N PRO A 158 0.09 14.35 -2.06
CA PRO A 158 -0.02 13.21 -2.96
C PRO A 158 -1.16 12.24 -2.56
N ALA A 159 -1.87 12.53 -1.47
CA ALA A 159 -3.09 11.83 -1.04
C ALA A 159 -4.12 12.81 -0.43
N GLY A 160 -5.37 12.35 -0.30
CA GLY A 160 -6.46 13.09 0.36
C GLY A 160 -7.18 14.13 -0.50
N LEU A 161 -6.62 14.57 -1.63
CA LEU A 161 -7.32 15.44 -2.58
C LEU A 161 -8.46 14.69 -3.28
N ASP A 162 -9.68 15.24 -3.14
CA ASP A 162 -10.85 14.85 -3.93
C ASP A 162 -10.53 14.87 -5.44
N PRO A 163 -10.98 13.89 -6.24
CA PRO A 163 -10.67 13.83 -7.67
C PRO A 163 -11.11 15.08 -8.45
N ALA A 164 -12.30 15.62 -8.21
CA ALA A 164 -12.78 16.81 -8.91
C ALA A 164 -11.95 18.04 -8.52
N ARG A 165 -11.62 18.18 -7.23
CA ARG A 165 -10.72 19.25 -6.76
C ARG A 165 -9.31 19.11 -7.32
N ARG A 166 -8.78 17.88 -7.46
CA ARG A 166 -7.49 17.63 -8.09
C ARG A 166 -7.51 18.07 -9.55
N VAL A 167 -8.51 17.66 -10.30
CA VAL A 167 -8.70 18.05 -11.70
C VAL A 167 -8.80 19.58 -11.82
N ALA A 168 -9.56 20.23 -10.93
CA ALA A 168 -9.67 21.69 -10.91
C ALA A 168 -8.32 22.38 -10.64
N LEU A 169 -7.52 21.87 -9.70
CA LEU A 169 -6.17 22.39 -9.38
C LEU A 169 -5.15 22.11 -10.49
N GLU A 170 -5.29 20.99 -11.20
CA GLU A 170 -4.47 20.67 -12.37
C GLU A 170 -4.81 21.63 -13.53
N HIS A 171 -6.10 21.92 -13.76
CA HIS A 171 -6.55 22.82 -14.83
C HIS A 171 -6.37 24.31 -14.54
N SER A 172 -6.38 24.72 -13.26
CA SER A 172 -6.15 26.12 -12.90
C SER A 172 -4.71 26.58 -13.13
N GLY A 173 -3.77 25.65 -13.37
CA GLY A 173 -2.35 25.95 -13.50
C GLY A 173 -1.69 26.42 -12.20
N THR A 174 -2.37 26.27 -11.06
CA THR A 174 -1.88 26.77 -9.76
C THR A 174 -0.81 25.88 -9.13
N LEU A 175 -0.62 24.67 -9.64
CA LEU A 175 0.42 23.75 -9.18
C LEU A 175 1.72 24.03 -9.93
N ASP A 176 2.80 24.25 -9.19
CA ASP A 176 4.14 24.17 -9.79
C ASP A 176 4.39 22.73 -10.31
N PRO A 177 5.35 22.53 -11.23
CA PRO A 177 5.58 21.21 -11.83
C PRO A 177 5.89 20.09 -10.83
N ALA A 178 6.53 20.38 -9.69
CA ALA A 178 6.82 19.37 -8.68
C ALA A 178 5.55 18.99 -7.91
N SER A 179 4.75 19.97 -7.49
CA SER A 179 3.46 19.72 -6.85
C SER A 179 2.48 18.99 -7.76
N HIS A 180 2.48 19.30 -9.06
CA HIS A 180 1.70 18.57 -10.06
C HIS A 180 2.17 17.11 -10.18
N ARG A 181 3.47 16.83 -10.22
CA ARG A 181 3.97 15.44 -10.25
C ARG A 181 3.62 14.65 -8.99
N ALA A 182 3.61 15.31 -7.83
CA ALA A 182 3.29 14.71 -6.54
C ALA A 182 1.81 14.31 -6.44
N SER A 183 0.88 15.12 -6.95
CA SER A 183 -0.57 14.85 -6.85
C SER A 183 -1.06 13.69 -7.74
N ARG A 184 -0.26 13.25 -8.72
CA ARG A 184 -0.66 12.23 -9.71
C ARG A 184 -0.65 10.82 -9.10
N PRO A 185 -1.72 10.02 -9.29
CA PRO A 185 -1.71 8.61 -8.93
C PRO A 185 -0.51 7.88 -9.54
N LYS A 186 0.13 7.03 -8.73
CA LYS A 186 1.23 6.18 -9.18
C LYS A 186 0.73 4.74 -9.34
N ALA A 187 1.26 4.06 -10.35
CA ALA A 187 1.09 2.63 -10.50
C ALA A 187 2.40 1.95 -10.09
N VAL A 188 2.29 0.78 -9.48
CA VAL A 188 3.45 -0.09 -9.24
C VAL A 188 3.70 -0.93 -10.48
N THR A 189 4.95 -0.98 -10.91
CA THR A 189 5.38 -1.67 -12.13
C THR A 189 6.15 -2.92 -11.78
N ALA A 190 5.92 -3.99 -12.54
CA ALA A 190 6.60 -5.27 -12.40
C ALA A 190 6.90 -5.88 -13.77
N ALA A 191 7.90 -6.75 -13.84
CA ALA A 191 8.20 -7.54 -15.02
C ALA A 191 8.22 -9.03 -14.68
N SER A 192 7.79 -9.89 -15.60
CA SER A 192 7.85 -11.34 -15.43
C SER A 192 8.21 -12.02 -16.74
N VAL A 193 8.84 -13.19 -16.64
CA VAL A 193 9.32 -13.94 -17.80
C VAL A 193 8.66 -15.31 -17.86
N LEU A 194 8.09 -15.64 -19.02
CA LEU A 194 7.46 -16.93 -19.29
C LEU A 194 8.45 -17.85 -20.00
N PHE A 195 9.05 -18.76 -19.24
CA PHE A 195 9.86 -19.84 -19.80
C PHE A 195 9.04 -21.12 -20.00
N THR A 196 9.35 -21.87 -21.05
CA THR A 196 8.83 -23.22 -21.24
C THR A 196 9.96 -24.24 -21.41
N GLY A 197 9.72 -25.51 -21.10
CA GLY A 197 10.57 -26.62 -21.49
C GLY A 197 10.32 -27.05 -22.94
N PRO A 198 11.14 -27.96 -23.50
CA PRO A 198 10.97 -28.49 -24.86
C PRO A 198 9.63 -29.22 -25.06
N ASP A 199 9.04 -29.72 -23.98
CA ASP A 199 7.75 -30.40 -23.91
C ASP A 199 6.57 -29.43 -23.66
N GLY A 200 6.82 -28.12 -23.68
CA GLY A 200 5.81 -27.09 -23.44
C GLY A 200 5.43 -26.89 -21.98
N ARG A 201 6.08 -27.57 -21.01
CA ARG A 201 5.86 -27.32 -19.58
C ARG A 201 6.36 -25.93 -19.21
N ILE A 202 5.67 -25.25 -18.31
CA ILE A 202 5.91 -23.86 -17.90
C ILE A 202 6.77 -23.87 -16.63
N LEU A 203 7.84 -23.08 -16.61
CA LEU A 203 8.64 -22.89 -15.39
C LEU A 203 7.87 -22.01 -14.40
N LEU A 204 7.73 -22.48 -13.16
CA LEU A 204 7.21 -21.71 -12.05
C LEU A 204 8.17 -21.75 -10.86
N VAL A 205 8.14 -20.68 -10.07
CA VAL A 205 8.89 -20.52 -8.82
C VAL A 205 7.95 -20.33 -7.63
N GLN A 206 8.38 -20.76 -6.45
CA GLN A 206 7.66 -20.62 -5.19
C GLN A 206 8.38 -19.62 -4.28
N PRO A 207 7.74 -18.49 -3.89
CA PRO A 207 8.35 -17.49 -3.04
C PRO A 207 8.51 -17.98 -1.59
N ALA A 208 9.59 -17.54 -0.94
CA ALA A 208 9.94 -17.82 0.45
C ALA A 208 9.16 -16.96 1.46
N TYR A 209 8.66 -15.80 1.03
CA TYR A 209 7.88 -14.89 1.86
C TYR A 209 6.47 -14.66 1.31
N GLY A 210 5.54 -14.32 2.21
CA GLY A 210 4.13 -14.10 1.89
C GLY A 210 3.33 -15.40 1.80
N ARG A 211 2.57 -15.58 0.70
CA ARG A 211 1.73 -16.76 0.46
C ARG A 211 2.56 -17.86 -0.21
N SER A 212 3.40 -18.53 0.58
CA SER A 212 4.30 -19.60 0.11
C SER A 212 3.54 -20.81 -0.44
N ASP A 213 2.21 -20.92 -0.23
CA ASP A 213 1.35 -21.93 -0.86
C ASP A 213 1.16 -21.75 -2.37
N ARG A 214 1.61 -20.63 -2.95
CA ARG A 214 1.35 -20.28 -4.37
C ARG A 214 2.61 -20.14 -5.19
N TRP A 215 2.48 -20.47 -6.46
CA TRP A 215 3.54 -20.41 -7.46
C TRP A 215 3.36 -19.18 -8.36
N ASN A 216 4.47 -18.65 -8.87
CA ASN A 216 4.51 -17.51 -9.79
C ASN A 216 5.42 -17.77 -10.98
N LEU A 217 5.34 -16.91 -12.00
CA LEU A 217 6.40 -16.78 -12.99
C LEU A 217 7.61 -16.09 -12.35
N PRO A 218 8.84 -16.39 -12.80
CA PRO A 218 10.01 -15.59 -12.43
C PRO A 218 9.80 -14.11 -12.76
N GLY A 219 10.27 -13.23 -11.87
CA GLY A 219 10.20 -11.78 -12.04
C GLY A 219 9.61 -11.03 -10.85
N GLY A 220 9.94 -9.75 -10.76
CA GLY A 220 9.61 -8.90 -9.62
C GLY A 220 9.35 -7.45 -9.99
N GLY A 221 9.72 -6.56 -9.06
CA GLY A 221 9.50 -5.12 -9.16
C GLY A 221 10.37 -4.49 -10.24
N ILE A 222 9.92 -3.37 -10.78
CA ILE A 222 10.79 -2.52 -11.61
C ILE A 222 11.19 -1.32 -10.77
N ASP A 223 12.49 -1.10 -10.63
CA ASP A 223 13.09 0.06 -9.93
C ASP A 223 13.00 1.32 -10.81
N SER A 224 11.76 1.68 -11.14
CA SER A 224 11.43 2.72 -12.12
C SER A 224 11.83 4.12 -11.65
N ASP A 225 11.92 4.33 -10.33
CA ASP A 225 12.43 5.55 -9.71
C ASP A 225 13.95 5.71 -9.89
N LEU A 226 14.67 4.59 -10.11
CA LEU A 226 16.09 4.57 -10.49
C LEU A 226 16.30 4.52 -12.00
N GLY A 227 15.23 4.63 -12.80
CA GLY A 227 15.27 4.61 -14.26
C GLY A 227 15.37 3.20 -14.87
N GLU A 228 15.16 2.15 -14.09
CA GLU A 228 15.15 0.79 -14.61
C GLU A 228 14.00 0.59 -15.62
N ILE A 229 14.32 0.06 -16.80
CA ILE A 229 13.32 -0.27 -17.81
C ILE A 229 12.75 -1.68 -17.60
N PRO A 230 11.50 -1.98 -18.00
CA PRO A 230 10.87 -3.29 -17.73
C PRO A 230 11.67 -4.51 -18.23
N ARG A 231 12.36 -4.36 -19.37
CA ARG A 231 13.19 -5.42 -19.95
C ARG A 231 14.46 -5.68 -19.13
N ALA A 232 15.03 -4.63 -18.52
CA ALA A 232 16.19 -4.75 -17.65
C ALA A 232 15.81 -5.44 -16.34
N ALA A 233 14.68 -5.02 -15.73
CA ALA A 233 14.12 -5.68 -14.55
C ALA A 233 13.87 -7.17 -14.79
N ALA A 234 13.24 -7.53 -15.92
CA ALA A 234 13.02 -8.95 -16.27
C ALA A 234 14.32 -9.76 -16.34
N ARG A 235 15.42 -9.20 -16.86
CA ARG A 235 16.72 -9.88 -16.91
C ARG A 235 17.37 -9.96 -15.52
N ARG A 236 17.35 -8.85 -14.76
CA ARG A 236 17.87 -8.77 -13.39
C ARG A 236 17.20 -9.82 -12.50
N GLU A 237 15.86 -9.84 -12.50
CA GLU A 237 15.09 -10.76 -11.68
C GLU A 237 15.34 -12.22 -12.06
N VAL A 238 15.46 -12.55 -13.36
CA VAL A 238 15.84 -13.91 -13.78
C VAL A 238 17.24 -14.29 -13.31
N HIS A 239 18.16 -13.34 -13.27
CA HIS A 239 19.50 -13.56 -12.74
C HIS A 239 19.50 -13.77 -11.21
N GLU A 240 18.82 -12.90 -10.47
CA GLU A 240 18.69 -12.94 -9.01
C GLU A 240 17.96 -14.21 -8.55
N GLU A 241 16.79 -14.49 -9.14
CA GLU A 241 15.92 -15.59 -8.72
C GLU A 241 16.41 -16.96 -9.19
N LEU A 242 16.98 -17.07 -10.40
CA LEU A 242 17.30 -18.36 -11.02
C LEU A 242 18.80 -18.58 -11.22
N GLY A 243 19.66 -17.59 -11.00
CA GLY A 243 21.09 -17.66 -11.31
C GLY A 243 21.38 -17.73 -12.82
N LEU A 244 20.41 -17.35 -13.67
CA LEU A 244 20.51 -17.42 -15.12
C LEU A 244 20.63 -16.00 -15.70
N ASP A 245 21.68 -15.72 -16.45
CA ASP A 245 21.79 -14.45 -17.18
C ASP A 245 21.20 -14.60 -18.60
N LEU A 246 19.89 -14.46 -18.72
CA LEU A 246 19.15 -14.60 -19.99
C LEU A 246 18.43 -13.30 -20.33
N ALA A 247 18.69 -12.78 -21.53
CA ALA A 247 17.93 -11.64 -22.04
C ALA A 247 16.48 -12.09 -22.37
N PRO A 248 15.45 -11.40 -21.85
CA PRO A 248 14.07 -11.70 -22.23
C PRO A 248 13.84 -11.47 -23.72
N GLY A 249 12.99 -12.30 -24.34
CA GLY A 249 12.60 -12.23 -25.74
C GLY A 249 11.57 -11.14 -26.03
N ARG A 250 10.57 -11.45 -26.87
CA ARG A 250 9.51 -10.49 -27.21
C ARG A 250 8.57 -10.22 -26.03
N LEU A 251 7.93 -9.06 -26.03
CA LEU A 251 6.85 -8.77 -25.09
C LEU A 251 5.61 -9.57 -25.49
N LEU A 252 5.04 -10.33 -24.56
CA LEU A 252 3.83 -11.13 -24.77
C LEU A 252 2.57 -10.39 -24.31
N ALA A 253 2.66 -9.63 -23.22
CA ALA A 253 1.53 -8.85 -22.72
C ALA A 253 1.93 -7.70 -21.79
N VAL A 254 1.06 -6.70 -21.69
CA VAL A 254 1.02 -5.70 -20.62
C VAL A 254 -0.28 -5.89 -19.86
N ASN A 255 -0.19 -6.22 -18.58
CA ASN A 255 -1.36 -6.46 -17.74
C ASN A 255 -1.59 -5.32 -16.74
N TRP A 256 -2.73 -4.65 -16.85
CA TRP A 256 -3.27 -3.76 -15.83
C TRP A 256 -4.13 -4.53 -14.82
N ALA A 257 -3.91 -4.31 -13.52
CA ALA A 257 -4.80 -4.80 -12.49
C ALA A 257 -4.92 -3.78 -11.35
N HIS A 258 -6.12 -3.63 -10.81
CA HIS A 258 -6.38 -2.78 -9.66
C HIS A 258 -7.22 -3.52 -8.62
N LYS A 259 -6.89 -3.32 -7.34
CA LYS A 259 -7.68 -3.79 -6.21
C LYS A 259 -8.00 -2.56 -5.35
N PRO A 260 -9.25 -2.39 -4.88
CA PRO A 260 -9.58 -1.32 -3.94
C PRO A 260 -8.60 -1.27 -2.77
N GLY A 261 -8.14 -0.06 -2.45
CA GLY A 261 -7.17 0.16 -1.39
C GLY A 261 -5.72 -0.21 -1.71
N ARG A 262 -5.37 -0.45 -2.98
CA ARG A 262 -3.99 -0.66 -3.42
C ARG A 262 -3.70 0.15 -4.69
N PRO A 263 -2.45 0.58 -4.94
CA PRO A 263 -2.11 1.20 -6.22
C PRO A 263 -2.42 0.26 -7.38
N ALA A 264 -2.73 0.81 -8.55
CA ALA A 264 -2.79 0.02 -9.77
C ALA A 264 -1.45 -0.68 -10.00
N ARG A 265 -1.48 -1.89 -10.56
CA ARG A 265 -0.30 -2.65 -10.92
C ARG A 265 -0.25 -2.90 -12.42
N ILE A 266 0.87 -2.56 -13.02
CA ILE A 266 1.19 -2.84 -14.42
C ILE A 266 2.25 -3.94 -14.41
N ARG A 267 1.98 -5.05 -15.10
CA ARG A 267 2.95 -6.14 -15.29
C ARG A 267 3.29 -6.29 -16.77
N PHE A 268 4.58 -6.23 -17.08
CA PHE A 268 5.11 -6.60 -18.39
C PHE A 268 5.45 -8.10 -18.38
N LEU A 269 4.92 -8.85 -19.34
CA LEU A 269 5.20 -10.29 -19.49
C LEU A 269 6.04 -10.51 -20.74
N TYR A 270 7.26 -11.03 -20.57
CA TYR A 270 8.17 -11.34 -21.66
C TYR A 270 8.24 -12.83 -21.95
N ASP A 271 8.51 -13.18 -23.20
CA ASP A 271 8.84 -14.54 -23.61
C ASP A 271 10.26 -14.88 -23.16
N GLY A 272 10.42 -15.87 -22.30
CA GLY A 272 11.73 -16.37 -21.89
C GLY A 272 12.31 -17.40 -22.86
N GLY A 273 11.52 -17.86 -23.83
CA GLY A 273 11.92 -18.93 -24.74
C GLY A 273 11.86 -20.31 -24.08
N VAL A 274 12.65 -21.23 -24.63
CA VAL A 274 12.69 -22.63 -24.23
C VAL A 274 13.94 -22.93 -23.41
N LEU A 275 13.78 -23.45 -22.19
CA LEU A 275 14.88 -23.90 -21.34
C LEU A 275 15.05 -25.41 -21.49
N ASP A 276 16.17 -25.83 -22.08
CA ASP A 276 16.55 -27.23 -22.18
C ASP A 276 17.00 -27.81 -20.83
N ALA A 277 17.15 -29.14 -20.78
CA ALA A 277 17.55 -29.83 -19.55
C ALA A 277 18.90 -29.32 -18.98
N PRO A 278 19.96 -29.09 -19.79
CA PRO A 278 21.19 -28.47 -19.31
C PRO A 278 20.98 -27.08 -18.68
N THR A 279 20.10 -26.25 -19.23
CA THR A 279 19.82 -24.92 -18.68
C THR A 279 19.01 -24.99 -17.39
N LEU A 280 18.00 -25.87 -17.33
CA LEU A 280 17.24 -26.12 -16.10
C LEU A 280 18.17 -26.62 -14.96
N ALA A 281 19.15 -27.46 -15.27
CA ALA A 281 20.13 -27.95 -14.30
C ALA A 281 21.05 -26.85 -13.73
N ARG A 282 21.18 -25.70 -14.42
CA ARG A 282 21.95 -24.55 -13.94
C ARG A 282 21.16 -23.65 -12.99
N ILE A 283 19.85 -23.83 -12.83
CA ILE A 283 19.04 -22.98 -11.95
C ILE A 283 19.61 -23.04 -10.52
N ARG A 284 19.92 -21.87 -9.96
CA ARG A 284 20.32 -21.67 -8.56
C ARG A 284 19.42 -20.62 -7.98
N LEU A 285 18.63 -21.02 -6.98
CA LEU A 285 17.69 -20.12 -6.32
C LEU A 285 18.39 -19.32 -5.23
N ASP A 286 18.11 -18.03 -5.17
CA ASP A 286 18.27 -17.29 -3.92
C ASP A 286 17.22 -17.80 -2.93
N ARG A 287 17.68 -18.47 -1.87
CA ARG A 287 16.80 -19.07 -0.85
C ARG A 287 16.15 -18.05 0.07
N THR A 288 16.62 -16.81 0.07
CA THR A 288 15.97 -15.71 0.80
C THR A 288 14.68 -15.29 0.09
N GLU A 289 14.60 -15.47 -1.23
CA GLU A 289 13.46 -15.08 -2.06
C GLU A 289 12.61 -16.25 -2.52
N LEU A 290 13.21 -17.38 -2.90
CA LEU A 290 12.54 -18.53 -3.50
C LEU A 290 12.87 -19.86 -2.81
N LEU A 291 11.85 -20.67 -2.56
CA LEU A 291 11.98 -21.98 -1.91
C LEU A 291 12.32 -23.09 -2.91
N GLN A 292 11.66 -23.08 -4.07
CA GLN A 292 11.78 -24.12 -5.09
C GLN A 292 11.28 -23.63 -6.45
N TRP A 293 11.68 -24.36 -7.49
CA TRP A 293 11.19 -24.21 -8.86
C TRP A 293 10.68 -25.56 -9.38
N ARG A 294 9.79 -25.53 -10.37
CA ARG A 294 9.39 -26.72 -11.14
C ARG A 294 8.83 -26.35 -12.50
N THR A 295 8.80 -27.32 -13.40
CA THR A 295 8.06 -27.20 -14.66
C THR A 295 6.70 -27.87 -14.55
N VAL A 296 5.65 -27.25 -15.08
CA VAL A 296 4.26 -27.73 -14.98
C VAL A 296 3.54 -27.67 -16.32
N THR A 297 2.60 -28.58 -16.54
CA THR A 297 1.67 -28.50 -17.66
C THR A 297 0.64 -27.38 -17.45
N SER A 298 0.02 -26.93 -18.54
CA SER A 298 -1.11 -25.98 -18.48
C SER A 298 -2.28 -26.51 -17.62
N ALA A 299 -2.47 -27.83 -17.55
CA ALA A 299 -3.53 -28.47 -16.77
C ALA A 299 -3.28 -28.40 -15.25
N GLU A 300 -2.02 -28.32 -14.82
CA GLU A 300 -1.65 -28.22 -13.39
C GLU A 300 -1.83 -26.80 -12.83
N LEU A 301 -1.83 -25.76 -13.68
CA LEU A 301 -1.90 -24.35 -13.26
C LEU A 301 -3.03 -24.00 -12.27
N PRO A 302 -4.29 -24.46 -12.42
CA PRO A 302 -5.38 -24.09 -11.52
C PRO A 302 -5.11 -24.36 -10.03
N GLY A 303 -4.32 -25.39 -9.69
CA GLY A 303 -3.97 -25.73 -8.32
C GLY A 303 -2.76 -24.99 -7.76
N LEU A 304 -2.00 -24.27 -8.60
CA LEU A 304 -0.67 -23.78 -8.24
C LEU A 304 -0.57 -22.26 -8.25
N VAL A 305 -1.19 -21.60 -9.23
CA VAL A 305 -1.07 -20.15 -9.42
C VAL A 305 -2.38 -19.43 -9.07
N LYS A 306 -2.32 -18.11 -8.85
CA LYS A 306 -3.54 -17.30 -8.69
C LYS A 306 -4.39 -17.33 -9.98
N PRO A 307 -5.74 -17.28 -9.89
CA PRO A 307 -6.61 -17.28 -11.08
C PRO A 307 -6.28 -16.19 -12.10
N ALA A 308 -5.86 -15.00 -11.66
CA ALA A 308 -5.42 -13.92 -12.53
C ALA A 308 -4.13 -14.24 -13.29
N LEU A 309 -3.12 -14.79 -12.60
CA LEU A 309 -1.87 -15.21 -13.23
C LEU A 309 -2.09 -16.36 -14.20
N ARG A 310 -2.97 -17.32 -13.87
CA ARG A 310 -3.38 -18.40 -14.79
C ARG A 310 -3.86 -17.82 -16.13
N ARG A 311 -4.79 -16.87 -16.09
CA ARG A 311 -5.32 -16.24 -17.31
C ARG A 311 -4.23 -15.51 -18.10
N GLN A 312 -3.30 -14.82 -17.43
CA GLN A 312 -2.15 -14.18 -18.07
C GLN A 312 -1.28 -15.21 -18.79
N ILE A 313 -0.90 -16.31 -18.12
CA ILE A 313 -0.09 -17.38 -18.72
C ILE A 313 -0.80 -17.97 -19.94
N THR A 314 -2.07 -18.34 -19.81
CA THR A 314 -2.86 -18.92 -20.90
C THR A 314 -2.93 -17.97 -22.11
N ALA A 315 -3.22 -16.69 -21.88
CA ALA A 315 -3.29 -15.69 -22.95
C ALA A 315 -1.92 -15.48 -23.61
N CYS A 316 -0.84 -15.40 -22.83
CA CYS A 316 0.52 -15.25 -23.33
C CYS A 316 0.96 -16.46 -24.17
N LEU A 317 0.65 -17.69 -23.74
CA LEU A 317 0.96 -18.90 -24.52
C LEU A 317 0.18 -18.95 -25.84
N ALA A 318 -1.10 -18.56 -25.83
CA ALA A 318 -1.91 -18.48 -27.04
C ALA A 318 -1.37 -17.43 -28.02
N ALA A 319 -1.08 -16.22 -27.55
CA ALA A 319 -0.44 -15.17 -28.37
C ALA A 319 0.92 -15.62 -28.90
N ARG A 320 1.71 -16.32 -28.06
CA ARG A 320 3.01 -16.85 -28.46
C ARG A 320 2.88 -17.85 -29.61
N ALA A 321 1.95 -18.79 -29.49
CA ALA A 321 1.69 -19.81 -30.51
C ALA A 321 1.13 -19.23 -31.81
N ALA A 322 0.25 -18.23 -31.71
CA ALA A 322 -0.33 -17.54 -32.86
C ALA A 322 0.62 -16.54 -33.54
N GLY A 323 1.76 -16.21 -32.90
CA GLY A 323 2.70 -15.23 -33.43
C GLY A 323 2.18 -13.80 -33.45
N THR A 324 1.16 -13.48 -32.62
CA THR A 324 0.56 -12.14 -32.57
C THR A 324 1.45 -11.15 -31.82
N GLY A 325 1.12 -9.86 -31.94
CA GLY A 325 1.72 -8.80 -31.12
C GLY A 325 1.38 -8.92 -29.63
N PRO A 326 1.96 -8.05 -28.78
CA PRO A 326 1.70 -8.04 -27.34
C PRO A 326 0.23 -7.80 -27.02
N LEU A 327 -0.30 -8.52 -26.04
CA LEU A 327 -1.67 -8.35 -25.55
C LEU A 327 -1.77 -7.20 -24.54
N GLU A 328 -2.82 -6.38 -24.64
CA GLU A 328 -3.30 -5.58 -23.52
C GLU A 328 -4.21 -6.47 -22.65
N LEU A 329 -3.93 -6.57 -21.35
CA LEU A 329 -4.72 -7.41 -20.44
C LEU A 329 -5.29 -6.59 -19.28
N HIS A 330 -6.58 -6.75 -18.99
CA HIS A 330 -7.22 -6.26 -17.76
C HIS A 330 -7.50 -7.41 -16.80
N ALA A 331 -6.80 -7.42 -15.65
CA ALA A 331 -6.86 -8.49 -14.66
C ALA A 331 -6.66 -9.90 -15.28
N GLY A 332 -5.77 -9.99 -16.27
CA GLY A 332 -5.41 -11.20 -17.00
C GLY A 332 -6.32 -11.58 -18.16
N ARG A 333 -7.27 -10.73 -18.55
CA ARG A 333 -8.17 -10.96 -19.70
C ARG A 333 -7.82 -9.98 -20.82
N PRO A 334 -7.68 -10.44 -22.09
CA PRO A 334 -7.63 -9.54 -23.24
C PRO A 334 -8.87 -8.65 -23.34
#